data_AF-A0A2U9BFN6-F1
#
_entry.id   AF-A0A2U9BFN6-F1
#
_cell.length_a   1.000
_cell.length_b   1.000
_cell.length_c   1.000
_cell.angle_alpha   90.00
_cell.angle_beta   90.00
_cell.angle_gamma   90.00
#
_symmetry.space_group_name_H-M   'P 1'
#
loop_
_entity.id
_entity.type
_entity.pdbx_description
1 polymer ?
#
loop_
_entity_poly.entity_id
_entity_poly.type
_entity_poly.pdbx_seq_one_letter_code
_entity_poly.pdbx_strand_id
1 'polypeptide(L)'
;GVNDTSAQIDTGAIPTRKANLTLSIGMTFQLAFNDLNSPAALEFINALELQLQALCKEADPHNFKKVQVIKLSNGSVVAESVAEYNYPNNETQIQFLNTQLDAVLTDILNDTSNLNKVSQAFNNSSVTLYDVTFQPTEIKNITDLKPYVNCSGFANYTAGIINGRWQCNGPCKTNVDYCNHHGDCLNDVFKGPICRCYETSLVQYYGPQCDLSRRGPGFYAALFGSLGAALLLLIIIVIAVIVKKRYTGMWKRTDSYSSRLSVFEEDFFDFSDSSYRNLGFEDNYTSEVFSPDLKKVDTQLQVTTGRPEVLNINP
;
A
#
# COMPACT_ATOMS: atom_id res chain seq x y z
N GLY A 1 -4.31 8.03 -8.06
CA GLY A 1 -5.25 7.65 -6.98
C GLY A 1 -4.50 7.61 -5.68
N VAL A 2 -5.16 7.88 -4.57
CA VAL A 2 -4.56 7.85 -3.23
C VAL A 2 -5.17 6.68 -2.46
N ASN A 3 -4.37 5.64 -2.23
CA ASN A 3 -4.85 4.42 -1.57
C ASN A 3 -5.12 4.61 -0.08
N ASP A 4 -4.40 5.54 0.55
CA ASP A 4 -4.50 5.81 1.98
C ASP A 4 -4.58 7.32 2.19
N THR A 5 -5.59 7.79 2.91
CA THR A 5 -5.73 9.20 3.30
C THR A 5 -5.67 9.32 4.81
N SER A 6 -5.21 10.49 5.31
CA SER A 6 -5.22 10.75 6.75
C SER A 6 -6.66 10.73 7.26
N ALA A 7 -6.90 9.96 8.33
CA ALA A 7 -8.22 9.91 8.92
C ALA A 7 -8.59 11.24 9.57
N GLN A 8 -9.87 11.62 9.48
CA GLN A 8 -10.39 12.72 10.26
C GLN A 8 -10.63 12.21 11.67
N ILE A 9 -9.98 12.82 12.65
CA ILE A 9 -10.08 12.40 14.05
C ILE A 9 -10.69 13.55 14.84
N ASP A 10 -11.74 13.26 15.59
CA ASP A 10 -12.35 14.23 16.48
C ASP A 10 -11.48 14.40 17.73
N THR A 11 -10.50 15.29 17.63
CA THR A 11 -9.59 15.62 18.73
C THR A 11 -10.29 16.30 19.91
N GLY A 12 -11.50 16.83 19.73
CA GLY A 12 -12.30 17.43 20.80
C GLY A 12 -13.00 16.40 21.68
N ALA A 13 -13.36 15.25 21.11
CA ALA A 13 -14.04 14.16 21.81
C ALA A 13 -13.09 13.16 22.48
N ILE A 14 -11.81 13.12 22.09
CA ILE A 14 -10.82 12.21 22.68
C ILE A 14 -10.55 12.61 24.15
N PRO A 15 -10.64 11.67 25.10
CA PRO A 15 -10.30 11.93 26.50
C PRO A 15 -8.81 12.28 26.63
N THR A 16 -8.49 13.22 27.51
CA THR A 16 -7.11 13.69 27.72
C THR A 16 -6.39 12.89 28.79
N ARG A 17 -5.08 12.75 28.64
CA ARG A 17 -4.18 12.25 29.68
C ARG A 17 -4.00 13.35 30.74
N LYS A 18 -4.38 13.07 31.98
CA LYS A 18 -4.36 14.04 33.10
C LYS A 18 -3.30 13.71 34.14
N ALA A 19 -2.53 14.72 34.51
CA ALA A 19 -1.57 14.71 35.61
C ALA A 19 -1.98 15.75 36.65
N ASN A 20 -2.17 15.31 37.90
CA ASN A 20 -2.41 16.18 39.04
C ASN A 20 -1.05 16.54 39.65
N LEU A 21 -0.80 17.83 39.80
CA LEU A 21 0.44 18.39 40.31
C LEU A 21 0.14 19.11 41.62
N THR A 22 0.92 18.85 42.65
CA THR A 22 0.79 19.56 43.94
C THR A 22 2.10 20.27 44.25
N LEU A 23 2.05 21.61 44.29
CA LEU A 23 3.21 22.43 44.65
C LEU A 23 2.91 23.21 45.94
N SER A 24 3.93 23.33 46.78
CA SER A 24 3.90 24.18 47.96
C SER A 24 4.79 25.40 47.72
N ILE A 25 4.20 26.59 47.83
CA ILE A 25 4.88 27.87 47.63
C ILE A 25 4.98 28.56 49.00
N GLY A 26 6.19 28.95 49.40
CA GLY A 26 6.57 29.54 50.68
C GLY A 26 6.06 30.97 50.90
N MET A 27 4.78 31.20 50.65
CA MET A 27 4.07 32.47 50.83
C MET A 27 2.98 32.31 51.89
N THR A 28 2.60 33.43 52.50
CA THR A 28 1.47 33.47 53.43
C THR A 28 0.15 33.33 52.67
N PHE A 29 -0.67 32.35 53.06
CA PHE A 29 -1.99 32.16 52.49
C PHE A 29 -2.90 33.37 52.76
N GLN A 30 -3.54 33.89 51.72
CA GLN A 30 -4.49 35.00 51.82
C GLN A 30 -5.92 34.47 51.81
N LEU A 31 -6.82 35.09 52.60
CA LEU A 31 -8.24 34.72 52.60
C LEU A 31 -8.91 34.86 51.23
N ALA A 32 -8.39 35.74 50.36
CA ALA A 32 -8.83 35.89 48.99
C ALA A 32 -8.66 34.61 48.16
N PHE A 33 -7.69 33.75 48.49
CA PHE A 33 -7.46 32.48 47.78
C PHE A 33 -8.53 31.42 48.03
N ASN A 34 -9.44 31.64 49.00
CA ASN A 34 -10.62 30.79 49.15
C ASN A 34 -11.60 30.95 47.97
N ASP A 35 -11.56 32.09 47.27
CA ASP A 35 -12.28 32.31 46.01
C ASP A 35 -11.27 32.44 44.87
N LEU A 36 -11.20 31.41 44.03
CA LEU A 36 -10.30 31.37 42.87
C LEU A 36 -10.59 32.46 41.83
N ASN A 37 -11.78 33.08 41.87
CA ASN A 37 -12.15 34.18 40.99
C ASN A 37 -11.80 35.56 41.58
N SER A 38 -11.27 35.61 42.81
CA SER A 38 -10.85 36.88 43.40
C SER A 38 -9.67 37.47 42.61
N PRO A 39 -9.53 38.80 42.52
CA PRO A 39 -8.43 39.41 41.76
C PRO A 39 -7.04 38.94 42.20
N ALA A 40 -6.82 38.79 43.51
CA ALA A 40 -5.57 38.31 44.06
C ALA A 40 -5.30 36.83 43.73
N ALA A 41 -6.33 35.98 43.77
CA ALA A 41 -6.20 34.57 43.37
C ALA A 41 -5.91 34.45 41.87
N LEU A 42 -6.61 35.21 41.02
CA LEU A 42 -6.39 35.20 39.58
C LEU A 42 -4.98 35.66 39.20
N GLU A 43 -4.46 36.71 39.83
CA GLU A 43 -3.08 37.16 39.60
C GLU A 43 -2.08 36.07 39.95
N PHE A 44 -2.26 35.41 41.10
CA PHE A 44 -1.43 34.29 41.53
C PHE A 44 -1.54 33.08 40.58
N ILE A 45 -2.76 32.67 40.22
CA ILE A 45 -3.04 31.53 39.34
C ILE A 45 -2.43 31.76 37.97
N ASN A 46 -2.64 32.94 37.36
CA ASN A 46 -2.08 33.26 36.05
C ASN A 46 -0.54 33.21 36.06
N ALA A 47 0.09 33.73 37.11
CA ALA A 47 1.54 33.66 37.26
C ALA A 47 2.03 32.21 37.38
N LEU A 48 1.33 31.37 38.17
CA LEU A 48 1.69 29.97 38.37
C LEU A 48 1.49 29.15 37.10
N GLU A 49 0.34 29.29 36.45
CA GLU A 49 -0.01 28.58 35.22
C GLU A 49 0.96 28.93 34.09
N LEU A 50 1.42 30.17 33.98
CA LEU A 50 2.42 30.56 32.99
C LEU A 50 3.72 29.75 33.15
N GLN A 51 4.20 29.59 34.39
CA GLN A 51 5.42 28.84 34.68
C GLN A 51 5.20 27.34 34.49
N LEU A 52 4.11 26.79 35.04
CA LEU A 52 3.78 25.37 34.88
C LEU A 52 3.54 25.00 33.43
N GLN A 53 2.94 25.90 32.63
CA GLN A 53 2.72 25.67 31.21
C GLN A 53 4.05 25.49 30.47
N ALA A 54 5.07 26.29 30.78
CA ALA A 54 6.38 26.15 30.16
C ALA A 54 7.00 24.78 30.48
N LEU A 55 6.96 24.36 31.74
CA LEU A 55 7.51 23.07 32.19
C LEU A 55 6.72 21.87 31.64
N CYS A 56 5.40 21.93 31.66
CA CYS A 56 4.55 20.86 31.13
C CYS A 56 4.69 20.73 29.59
N LYS A 57 4.91 21.84 28.88
CA LYS A 57 5.24 21.84 27.45
C LYS A 57 6.63 21.30 27.16
N GLU A 58 7.59 21.47 28.07
CA GLU A 58 8.92 20.88 27.93
C GLU A 58 8.84 19.35 27.94
N ALA A 59 7.96 18.77 28.76
CA ALA A 59 7.73 17.32 28.82
C ALA A 59 7.13 16.75 27.52
N ASP A 60 6.16 17.44 26.92
CA ASP A 60 5.59 17.08 25.62
C ASP A 60 5.08 18.32 24.86
N PRO A 61 5.90 18.90 23.96
CA PRO A 61 5.53 20.11 23.25
C PRO A 61 4.35 19.95 22.29
N HIS A 62 4.12 18.73 21.78
CA HIS A 62 3.18 18.49 20.69
C HIS A 62 1.80 18.16 21.20
N ASN A 63 1.71 17.45 22.33
CA ASN A 63 0.45 16.96 22.86
C ASN A 63 -0.04 17.76 24.07
N PHE A 64 0.76 18.64 24.66
CA PHE A 64 0.30 19.49 25.76
C PHE A 64 -0.90 20.33 25.35
N LYS A 65 -1.98 20.24 26.15
CA LYS A 65 -3.23 20.99 25.94
C LYS A 65 -3.27 22.25 26.81
N LYS A 66 -3.20 22.06 28.13
CA LYS A 66 -3.29 23.14 29.12
C LYS A 66 -2.90 22.64 30.51
N VAL A 67 -2.61 23.58 31.40
CA VAL A 67 -2.50 23.37 32.84
C VAL A 67 -3.44 24.33 33.54
N GLN A 68 -4.10 23.90 34.61
CA GLN A 68 -5.09 24.69 35.34
C GLN A 68 -4.91 24.51 36.83
N VAL A 69 -4.90 25.59 37.61
CA VAL A 69 -4.96 25.50 39.07
C VAL A 69 -6.40 25.23 39.48
N ILE A 70 -6.62 24.11 40.18
CA ILE A 70 -7.97 23.69 40.61
C ILE A 70 -8.29 24.10 42.05
N LYS A 71 -7.27 24.31 42.89
CA LYS A 71 -7.46 24.62 44.30
C LYS A 71 -6.20 25.24 44.92
N LEU A 72 -6.43 26.19 45.82
CA LEU A 72 -5.41 26.77 46.70
C LEU A 72 -5.78 26.44 48.15
N SER A 73 -4.85 25.84 48.91
CA SER A 73 -5.09 25.41 50.30
C SER A 73 -4.20 26.15 51.31
N ASN A 74 -4.64 26.16 52.56
CA ASN A 74 -3.96 26.83 53.67
C ASN A 74 -2.62 26.18 54.04
N GLY A 75 -1.70 27.00 54.56
CA GLY A 75 -0.30 26.64 54.83
C GLY A 75 0.65 27.64 54.16
N SER A 76 1.87 27.20 53.86
CA SER A 76 2.55 27.71 52.66
C SER A 76 1.62 27.42 51.48
N VAL A 77 1.27 28.42 50.67
CA VAL A 77 0.23 28.30 49.61
C VAL A 77 0.41 27.00 48.83
N VAL A 78 -0.49 26.03 49.06
CA VAL A 78 -0.47 24.74 48.36
C VAL A 78 -1.38 24.85 47.16
N ALA A 79 -0.81 24.78 45.97
CA ALA A 79 -1.52 24.80 44.72
C ALA A 79 -1.68 23.39 44.17
N GLU A 80 -2.94 22.96 44.05
CA GLU A 80 -3.32 21.75 43.32
C GLU A 80 -3.64 22.16 41.89
N SER A 81 -2.96 21.56 40.92
CA SER A 81 -3.09 21.87 39.50
C SER A 81 -3.30 20.61 38.67
N VAL A 82 -3.93 20.72 37.51
CA VAL A 82 -4.14 19.62 36.56
C VAL A 82 -3.57 20.00 35.20
N ALA A 83 -2.59 19.22 34.74
CA ALA A 83 -2.05 19.28 33.39
C ALA A 83 -2.77 18.25 32.49
N GLU A 84 -3.16 18.68 31.29
CA GLU A 84 -3.86 17.88 30.29
C GLU A 84 -3.02 17.72 29.02
N TYR A 85 -2.93 16.49 28.52
CA TYR A 85 -2.26 16.14 27.26
C TYR A 85 -3.24 15.42 26.32
N ASN A 86 -3.27 15.80 25.05
CA ASN A 86 -4.10 15.18 24.02
C ASN A 86 -3.46 13.88 23.51
N TYR A 87 -4.23 12.84 23.25
CA TYR A 87 -3.68 11.67 22.57
C TYR A 87 -3.59 11.92 21.06
N PRO A 88 -2.40 11.79 20.46
CA PRO A 88 -2.24 11.93 19.01
C PRO A 88 -2.60 10.63 18.30
N ASN A 89 -2.85 10.73 16.99
CA ASN A 89 -2.96 9.58 16.09
C ASN A 89 -1.58 8.98 15.76
N ASN A 90 -0.88 8.49 16.77
CA ASN A 90 0.43 7.88 16.62
C ASN A 90 0.73 6.95 17.80
N GLU A 91 0.83 5.65 17.53
CA GLU A 91 1.03 4.59 18.53
C GLU A 91 2.23 4.87 19.44
N THR A 92 3.38 5.28 18.88
CA THR A 92 4.59 5.51 19.70
C THR A 92 4.42 6.68 20.67
N GLN A 93 3.67 7.71 20.27
CA GLN A 93 3.39 8.85 21.13
C GLN A 93 2.33 8.52 22.19
N ILE A 94 1.33 7.70 21.86
CA ILE A 94 0.38 7.16 22.86
C ILE A 94 1.15 6.35 23.91
N GLN A 95 2.09 5.51 23.49
CA GLN A 95 2.94 4.75 24.40
C GLN A 95 3.78 5.66 25.29
N PHE A 96 4.39 6.72 24.76
CA PHE A 96 5.11 7.72 25.56
C PHE A 96 4.21 8.33 26.64
N LEU A 97 3.02 8.82 26.28
CA LEU A 97 2.05 9.42 27.21
C LEU A 97 1.61 8.46 28.33
N ASN A 98 1.59 7.16 28.03
CA ASN A 98 1.13 6.12 28.96
C ASN A 98 2.23 5.52 29.83
N THR A 99 3.51 5.60 29.42
CA THR A 99 4.60 4.84 30.06
C THR A 99 5.82 5.66 30.46
N GLN A 100 6.01 6.86 29.91
CA GLN A 100 7.22 7.67 30.10
C GLN A 100 6.93 9.09 30.56
N LEU A 101 5.75 9.63 30.21
CA LEU A 101 5.36 10.99 30.59
C LEU A 101 5.41 11.21 32.11
N ASP A 102 5.13 10.18 32.90
CA ASP A 102 5.17 10.23 34.35
C ASP A 102 6.57 10.50 34.89
N ALA A 103 7.56 9.73 34.46
CA ALA A 103 8.96 9.94 34.82
C ALA A 103 9.46 11.30 34.29
N VAL A 104 9.22 11.60 33.01
CA VAL A 104 9.71 12.84 32.38
C VAL A 104 9.13 14.09 33.04
N LEU A 105 7.82 14.12 33.28
CA LEU A 105 7.18 15.28 33.91
C LEU A 105 7.62 15.44 35.37
N THR A 106 7.75 14.33 36.10
CA THR A 106 8.22 14.35 37.49
C THR A 106 9.66 14.85 37.58
N ASP A 107 10.55 14.40 36.71
CA ASP A 107 11.94 14.84 36.67
C ASP A 107 12.04 16.33 36.35
N ILE A 108 11.27 16.83 35.37
CA ILE A 108 11.24 18.25 35.00
C ILE A 108 10.74 19.12 36.17
N LEU A 109 9.69 18.68 36.87
CA LEU A 109 9.09 19.43 37.98
C LEU A 109 9.90 19.33 39.28
N ASN A 110 10.71 18.28 39.46
CA ASN A 110 11.58 18.09 40.61
C ASN A 110 12.98 18.71 40.40
N ASP A 111 13.31 19.12 39.18
CA ASP A 111 14.55 19.81 38.88
C ASP A 111 14.64 21.17 39.62
N THR A 112 15.75 21.37 40.32
CA THR A 112 15.96 22.57 41.16
C THR A 112 16.05 23.85 40.32
N SER A 113 16.61 23.80 39.11
CA SER A 113 16.68 24.96 38.22
C SER A 113 15.27 25.37 37.76
N ASN A 114 14.43 24.40 37.44
CA ASN A 114 13.05 24.63 37.05
C ASN A 114 12.19 25.17 38.21
N LEU A 115 12.34 24.61 39.42
CA LEU A 115 11.68 25.13 40.62
C LEU A 115 12.13 26.56 40.94
N ASN A 116 13.40 26.91 40.70
CA ASN A 116 13.89 28.28 40.84
C ASN A 116 13.24 29.25 39.84
N LYS A 117 12.94 28.83 38.61
CA LYS A 117 12.18 29.65 37.64
C LYS A 117 10.78 29.95 38.15
N VAL A 118 10.10 28.96 38.75
CA VAL A 118 8.79 29.15 39.37
C VAL A 118 8.91 30.11 40.56
N SER A 119 9.93 29.93 41.41
CA SER A 119 10.22 30.79 42.56
C SER A 119 10.38 32.27 42.21
N GLN A 120 11.04 32.58 41.08
CA GLN A 120 11.21 33.95 40.59
C GLN A 120 9.90 34.66 40.29
N ALA A 121 8.86 33.93 39.86
CA ALA A 121 7.53 34.48 39.64
C ALA A 121 6.83 34.90 40.96
N PHE A 122 7.34 34.44 42.10
CA PHE A 122 6.77 34.65 43.43
C PHE A 122 7.77 35.30 44.40
N ASN A 123 8.49 36.32 43.95
CA ASN A 123 9.45 37.07 44.78
C ASN A 123 10.54 36.20 45.44
N ASN A 124 11.01 35.17 44.74
CA ASN A 124 11.98 34.19 45.24
C ASN A 124 11.48 33.40 46.48
N SER A 125 10.17 33.17 46.58
CA SER A 125 9.59 32.28 47.60
C SER A 125 10.05 30.84 47.37
N SER A 126 10.23 30.06 48.45
CA SER A 126 10.57 28.64 48.30
C SER A 126 9.46 27.91 47.55
N VAL A 127 9.81 27.07 46.58
CA VAL A 127 8.85 26.23 45.86
C VAL A 127 9.30 24.78 46.01
N THR A 128 8.39 23.92 46.47
CA THR A 128 8.63 22.49 46.57
C THR A 128 7.55 21.72 45.85
N LEU A 129 7.95 20.73 45.06
CA LEU A 129 7.04 19.73 44.52
C LEU A 129 6.66 18.77 45.65
N TYR A 130 5.36 18.66 45.92
CA TYR A 130 4.85 17.75 46.94
C TYR A 130 4.50 16.39 46.33
N ASP A 131 3.77 16.39 45.22
CA ASP A 131 3.29 15.17 44.58
C ASP A 131 2.97 15.39 43.10
N VAL A 132 3.12 14.32 42.31
CA VAL A 132 2.71 14.23 40.90
C VAL A 132 2.00 12.89 40.73
N THR A 133 0.69 12.95 40.49
CA THR A 133 -0.12 11.74 40.29
C THR A 133 -0.82 11.76 38.94
N PHE A 134 -0.95 10.59 38.34
CA PHE A 134 -1.63 10.44 37.06
C PHE A 134 -2.97 9.76 37.24
N GLN A 135 -3.99 10.27 36.54
CA GLN A 135 -5.31 9.64 36.54
C GLN A 135 -5.27 8.32 35.74
N PRO A 136 -6.21 7.38 35.91
CA PRO A 136 -6.25 6.19 35.06
C PRO A 136 -6.38 6.53 33.56
N THR A 137 -5.77 5.74 32.67
CA THR A 137 -5.82 5.97 31.22
C THR A 137 -7.03 5.29 30.58
N GLU A 138 -7.81 6.06 29.81
CA GLU A 138 -8.89 5.51 28.97
C GLU A 138 -8.36 4.98 27.64
N ILE A 139 -7.37 5.66 27.05
CA ILE A 139 -6.67 5.25 25.83
C ILE A 139 -5.40 4.51 26.22
N LYS A 140 -5.37 3.20 26.03
CA LYS A 140 -4.18 2.37 26.32
C LYS A 140 -3.31 2.24 25.09
N ASN A 141 -3.93 1.98 23.93
CA ASN A 141 -3.24 1.80 22.65
C ASN A 141 -3.98 2.55 21.54
N ILE A 142 -3.40 2.61 20.33
CA ILE A 142 -4.03 3.27 19.19
C ILE A 142 -5.38 2.67 18.81
N THR A 143 -5.62 1.38 19.06
CA THR A 143 -6.91 0.73 18.77
C THR A 143 -8.08 1.39 19.50
N ASP A 144 -7.83 1.98 20.67
CA ASP A 144 -8.85 2.63 21.49
C ASP A 144 -9.29 3.97 20.90
N LEU A 145 -8.52 4.51 19.93
CA LEU A 145 -8.93 5.69 19.17
C LEU A 145 -10.01 5.40 18.13
N LYS A 146 -10.34 4.13 17.84
CA LYS A 146 -11.32 3.73 16.82
C LYS A 146 -12.65 4.48 16.88
N PRO A 147 -13.29 4.73 18.05
CA PRO A 147 -14.57 5.44 18.13
C PRO A 147 -14.49 6.90 17.67
N TYR A 148 -13.30 7.49 17.68
CA TYR A 148 -13.05 8.90 17.34
C TYR A 148 -12.53 9.07 15.91
N VAL A 149 -12.38 7.98 15.16
CA VAL A 149 -11.88 7.96 13.79
C VAL A 149 -13.05 8.02 12.83
N ASN A 150 -13.08 9.05 11.99
CA ASN A 150 -14.08 9.24 10.96
C ASN A 150 -13.48 9.16 9.56
N CYS A 151 -13.98 8.19 8.77
CA CYS A 151 -13.68 8.03 7.35
C CYS A 151 -14.91 8.24 6.45
N SER A 152 -16.07 8.61 7.02
CA SER A 152 -17.32 8.76 6.26
C SER A 152 -17.31 9.91 5.25
N GLY A 153 -16.36 10.85 5.40
CA GLY A 153 -16.15 11.93 4.44
C GLY A 153 -15.53 11.48 3.12
N PHE A 154 -15.12 10.22 3.00
CA PHE A 154 -14.48 9.66 1.82
C PHE A 154 -15.36 8.57 1.19
N ALA A 155 -15.29 8.45 -0.14
CA ALA A 155 -16.16 7.55 -0.89
C ALA A 155 -15.82 6.06 -0.65
N ASN A 156 -16.52 5.43 0.30
CA ASN A 156 -16.38 4.02 0.69
C ASN A 156 -14.99 3.65 1.24
N TYR A 157 -14.32 4.58 1.91
CA TYR A 157 -13.07 4.26 2.61
C TYR A 157 -13.36 3.60 3.96
N THR A 158 -12.43 2.75 4.40
CA THR A 158 -12.52 2.00 5.66
C THR A 158 -11.38 2.42 6.59
N ALA A 159 -11.66 2.58 7.88
CA ALA A 159 -10.62 2.92 8.85
C ALA A 159 -9.69 1.72 9.09
N GLY A 160 -8.38 1.93 8.96
CA GLY A 160 -7.35 0.94 9.24
C GLY A 160 -6.13 1.56 9.89
N ILE A 161 -5.32 0.75 10.56
CA ILE A 161 -4.05 1.19 11.16
C ILE A 161 -2.91 0.84 10.20
N ILE A 162 -2.15 1.85 9.77
CA ILE A 162 -0.98 1.68 8.90
C ILE A 162 0.18 2.44 9.56
N ASN A 163 1.30 1.73 9.78
CA ASN A 163 2.50 2.27 10.42
C ASN A 163 2.22 2.95 11.77
N GLY A 164 1.37 2.32 12.58
CA GLY A 164 1.02 2.83 13.92
C GLY A 164 0.18 4.11 13.90
N ARG A 165 -0.58 4.36 12.83
CA ARG A 165 -1.50 5.50 12.71
C ARG A 165 -2.81 5.06 12.07
N TRP A 166 -3.94 5.60 12.53
CA TRP A 166 -5.21 5.47 11.83
C TRP A 166 -5.18 6.23 10.52
N GLN A 167 -5.56 5.53 9.46
CA GLN A 167 -5.70 6.03 8.10
C GLN A 167 -7.01 5.50 7.53
N CYS A 168 -7.55 6.22 6.55
CA CYS A 168 -8.68 5.75 5.78
C CYS A 168 -8.14 5.04 4.54
N ASN A 169 -8.42 3.75 4.45
CA ASN A 169 -8.00 2.88 3.37
C ASN A 169 -9.07 2.87 2.28
N GLY A 170 -8.66 3.19 1.06
CA GLY A 170 -9.53 3.19 -0.09
C GLY A 170 -9.90 1.79 -0.56
N PRO A 171 -11.06 1.62 -1.21
CA PRO A 171 -11.60 0.33 -1.61
C PRO A 171 -10.68 -0.50 -2.51
N CYS A 172 -9.84 0.10 -3.37
CA CYS A 172 -8.87 -0.68 -4.16
C CYS A 172 -7.81 -1.42 -3.32
N LYS A 173 -7.53 -0.93 -2.11
CA LYS A 173 -6.58 -1.58 -1.20
C LYS A 173 -7.27 -2.69 -0.40
N THR A 174 -8.52 -2.46 -0.01
CA THR A 174 -9.34 -3.42 0.72
C THR A 174 -9.87 -4.54 -0.18
N ASN A 175 -10.08 -4.25 -1.46
CA ASN A 175 -10.56 -5.17 -2.49
C ASN A 175 -9.64 -5.10 -3.72
N VAL A 176 -8.65 -5.99 -3.75
CA VAL A 176 -7.63 -6.05 -4.80
C VAL A 176 -8.24 -6.45 -6.16
N ASP A 177 -9.35 -7.18 -6.13
CA ASP A 177 -10.03 -7.73 -7.31
C ASP A 177 -11.12 -6.81 -7.83
N TYR A 178 -11.22 -5.58 -7.33
CA TYR A 178 -12.27 -4.62 -7.72
C TYR A 178 -12.33 -4.37 -9.24
N CYS A 179 -11.19 -4.47 -9.94
CA CYS A 179 -11.10 -4.34 -11.41
C CYS A 179 -10.93 -5.70 -12.13
N ASN A 180 -11.34 -6.80 -11.50
CA ASN A 180 -11.34 -8.16 -12.05
C ASN A 180 -9.99 -8.64 -12.62
N HIS A 181 -8.86 -8.16 -12.09
CA HIS A 181 -7.51 -8.40 -12.64
C HIS A 181 -7.31 -7.95 -14.10
N HIS A 182 -8.26 -7.22 -14.66
CA HIS A 182 -8.26 -6.74 -16.04
C HIS A 182 -7.93 -5.25 -16.13
N GLY A 183 -7.42 -4.66 -15.05
CA GLY A 183 -7.05 -3.25 -14.98
C GLY A 183 -6.44 -2.84 -13.65
N ASP A 184 -5.87 -1.64 -13.63
CA ASP A 184 -5.34 -1.02 -12.41
C ASP A 184 -6.49 -0.38 -11.62
N CYS A 185 -6.56 -0.64 -10.32
CA CYS A 185 -7.51 0.01 -9.42
C CYS A 185 -6.91 1.27 -8.82
N LEU A 186 -7.56 2.42 -9.05
CA LEU A 186 -7.16 3.73 -8.54
C LEU A 186 -8.25 4.29 -7.64
N ASN A 187 -7.92 4.69 -6.42
CA ASN A 187 -8.88 5.36 -5.55
C ASN A 187 -8.90 6.88 -5.80
N ASP A 188 -10.08 7.43 -6.07
CA ASP A 188 -10.39 8.85 -6.00
C ASP A 188 -11.07 9.16 -4.66
N VAL A 189 -10.63 10.23 -3.99
CA VAL A 189 -11.01 10.55 -2.61
C VAL A 189 -12.52 10.82 -2.46
N PHE A 190 -13.15 11.39 -3.49
CA PHE A 190 -14.57 11.77 -3.46
C PHE A 190 -15.45 10.94 -4.39
N LYS A 191 -14.88 10.37 -5.46
CA LYS A 191 -15.62 9.55 -6.42
C LYS A 191 -15.53 8.05 -6.13
N GLY A 192 -14.57 7.64 -5.30
CA GLY A 192 -14.37 6.25 -4.91
C GLY A 192 -13.43 5.49 -5.88
N PRO A 193 -13.56 4.16 -6.00
CA PRO A 193 -12.65 3.37 -6.81
C PRO A 193 -12.94 3.54 -8.31
N ILE A 194 -11.88 3.81 -9.07
CA ILE A 194 -11.88 3.97 -10.52
C ILE A 194 -10.94 2.93 -11.12
N CYS A 195 -11.45 2.13 -12.06
CA CYS A 195 -10.65 1.16 -12.78
C CYS A 195 -10.07 1.73 -14.07
N ARG A 196 -8.78 1.49 -14.30
CA ARG A 196 -8.12 1.70 -15.58
C ARG A 196 -7.93 0.35 -16.27
N CYS A 197 -8.82 0.01 -17.18
CA CYS A 197 -8.81 -1.29 -17.86
C CYS A 197 -7.60 -1.45 -18.80
N TYR A 198 -7.10 -2.68 -18.88
CA TYR A 198 -6.05 -3.05 -19.81
C TYR A 198 -6.59 -3.22 -21.22
N GLU A 199 -5.76 -2.79 -22.18
CA GLU A 199 -6.04 -2.89 -23.60
C GLU A 199 -4.82 -3.49 -24.29
N THR A 200 -5.05 -4.57 -25.03
CA THR A 200 -4.04 -5.24 -25.86
C THR A 200 -4.52 -5.28 -27.31
N SER A 201 -3.64 -5.62 -28.25
CA SER A 201 -4.02 -5.75 -29.65
C SER A 201 -5.07 -6.85 -29.89
N LEU A 202 -5.12 -7.88 -29.05
CA LEU A 202 -6.02 -9.02 -29.18
C LEU A 202 -7.34 -8.85 -28.41
N VAL A 203 -7.29 -8.23 -27.23
CA VAL A 203 -8.44 -8.07 -26.32
C VAL A 203 -8.41 -6.70 -25.67
N GLN A 204 -9.58 -6.07 -25.58
CA GLN A 204 -9.79 -4.81 -24.88
C GLN A 204 -10.86 -5.00 -23.81
N TYR A 205 -10.49 -4.71 -22.56
CA TYR A 205 -11.42 -4.72 -21.43
C TYR A 205 -12.06 -3.34 -21.24
N TYR A 206 -13.33 -3.30 -20.85
CA TYR A 206 -14.08 -2.07 -20.62
C TYR A 206 -15.20 -2.29 -19.60
N GLY A 207 -15.88 -1.21 -19.22
CA GLY A 207 -16.86 -1.21 -18.13
C GLY A 207 -16.31 -0.56 -16.86
N PRO A 208 -17.16 -0.28 -15.86
CA PRO A 208 -16.75 0.40 -14.63
C PRO A 208 -15.78 -0.44 -13.78
N GLN A 209 -15.82 -1.77 -13.91
CA GLN A 209 -14.93 -2.71 -13.20
C GLN A 209 -14.11 -3.60 -14.15
N CYS A 210 -13.99 -3.23 -15.43
CA CYS A 210 -13.29 -4.02 -16.45
C CYS A 210 -13.84 -5.46 -16.60
N ASP A 211 -15.13 -5.62 -16.36
CA ASP A 211 -15.89 -6.87 -16.40
C ASP A 211 -16.24 -7.30 -17.83
N LEU A 212 -16.26 -6.37 -18.78
CA LEU A 212 -16.58 -6.64 -20.17
C LEU A 212 -15.31 -6.71 -21.02
N SER A 213 -15.34 -7.54 -22.05
CA SER A 213 -14.25 -7.66 -23.02
C SER A 213 -14.74 -7.67 -24.46
N ARG A 214 -13.95 -7.09 -25.35
CA ARG A 214 -14.14 -7.17 -26.81
C ARG A 214 -12.84 -7.57 -27.50
N ARG A 215 -12.97 -8.23 -28.65
CA ARG A 215 -11.84 -8.61 -29.49
C ARG A 215 -11.23 -7.34 -30.11
N GLY A 216 -9.93 -7.21 -29.95
CA GLY A 216 -9.15 -6.11 -30.50
C GLY A 216 -8.87 -6.25 -31.99
N PRO A 217 -8.35 -5.20 -32.64
CA PRO A 217 -8.06 -5.19 -34.07
C PRO A 217 -7.04 -6.25 -34.48
N GLY A 218 -6.09 -6.59 -33.60
CA GLY A 218 -5.10 -7.64 -33.83
C GLY A 218 -5.72 -9.04 -33.94
N PHE A 219 -6.80 -9.33 -33.20
CA PHE A 219 -7.51 -10.60 -33.34
C PHE A 219 -8.13 -10.73 -34.74
N TYR A 220 -8.78 -9.68 -35.22
CA TYR A 220 -9.35 -9.67 -36.57
C TYR A 220 -8.27 -9.67 -37.65
N ALA A 221 -7.17 -8.96 -37.45
CA ALA A 221 -6.03 -8.98 -38.36
C ALA A 221 -5.42 -10.39 -38.49
N ALA A 222 -5.26 -11.10 -37.37
CA ALA A 222 -4.80 -12.49 -37.39
C ALA A 222 -5.82 -13.41 -38.09
N LEU A 223 -7.11 -13.31 -37.73
CA LEU A 223 -8.16 -14.15 -38.30
C LEU A 223 -8.29 -13.96 -39.83
N PHE A 224 -8.48 -12.73 -40.28
CA PHE A 224 -8.64 -12.43 -41.71
C PHE A 224 -7.31 -12.53 -42.47
N GLY A 225 -6.18 -12.25 -41.82
CA GLY A 225 -4.85 -12.45 -42.40
C GLY A 225 -4.59 -13.92 -42.70
N SER A 226 -4.86 -14.82 -41.75
CA SER A 226 -4.71 -16.27 -41.96
C SER A 226 -5.69 -16.81 -43.00
N LEU A 227 -6.96 -16.36 -42.99
CA LEU A 227 -7.93 -16.76 -44.01
C LEU A 227 -7.53 -16.29 -45.41
N GLY A 228 -7.03 -15.05 -45.54
CA GLY A 228 -6.53 -14.51 -46.79
C GLY A 228 -5.31 -15.28 -47.31
N ALA A 229 -4.36 -15.61 -46.44
CA ALA A 229 -3.19 -16.41 -46.80
C ALA A 229 -3.57 -17.83 -47.26
N ALA A 230 -4.48 -18.49 -46.55
CA ALA A 230 -4.98 -19.82 -46.91
C ALA A 230 -5.72 -19.80 -48.26
N LEU A 231 -6.54 -18.78 -48.50
CA LEU A 231 -7.27 -18.62 -49.77
C LEU A 231 -6.32 -18.36 -50.94
N LEU A 232 -5.29 -17.51 -50.76
CA LEU A 232 -4.25 -17.29 -51.77
C LEU A 232 -3.49 -18.58 -52.08
N LEU A 233 -3.14 -19.37 -51.07
CA LEU A 233 -2.47 -20.66 -51.22
C LEU A 233 -3.33 -21.63 -52.04
N LEU A 234 -4.63 -21.74 -51.74
CA LEU A 234 -5.57 -22.56 -52.52
C LEU A 234 -5.63 -22.13 -53.99
N ILE A 235 -5.67 -20.83 -54.28
CA ILE A 235 -5.68 -20.32 -55.65
C ILE A 235 -4.39 -20.74 -56.39
N ILE A 236 -3.23 -20.62 -55.73
CA ILE A 236 -1.94 -21.03 -56.31
C ILE A 236 -1.95 -22.54 -56.64
N ILE A 237 -2.44 -23.38 -55.72
CA ILE A 237 -2.56 -24.83 -55.96
C ILE A 237 -3.48 -25.12 -57.16
N VAL A 238 -4.65 -24.48 -57.23
CA VAL A 238 -5.61 -24.68 -58.33
C VAL A 238 -4.99 -24.27 -59.66
N ILE A 239 -4.32 -23.12 -59.72
CA ILE A 239 -3.61 -22.66 -60.92
C ILE A 239 -2.53 -23.67 -61.31
N ALA A 240 -1.71 -24.13 -60.36
CA ALA A 240 -0.67 -25.13 -60.61
C ALA A 240 -1.26 -26.43 -61.20
N VAL A 241 -2.40 -26.90 -60.69
CA VAL A 241 -3.09 -28.09 -61.21
C VAL A 241 -3.64 -27.85 -62.62
N ILE A 242 -4.27 -26.71 -62.89
CA ILE A 242 -4.80 -26.37 -64.23
C ILE A 242 -3.67 -26.24 -65.24
N VAL A 243 -2.58 -25.56 -64.87
CA VAL A 243 -1.38 -25.40 -65.69
C VAL A 243 -0.78 -26.77 -65.99
N LYS A 244 -0.53 -27.59 -64.98
CA LYS A 244 -0.04 -28.97 -65.16
C LYS A 244 -0.93 -29.75 -66.12
N LYS A 245 -2.26 -29.72 -65.92
CA LYS A 245 -3.24 -30.40 -66.79
C LYS A 245 -3.21 -29.87 -68.22
N ARG A 246 -3.08 -28.56 -68.45
CA ARG A 246 -2.96 -27.96 -69.80
C ARG A 246 -1.63 -28.31 -70.47
N TYR A 247 -0.51 -28.32 -69.76
CA TYR A 247 0.77 -28.74 -70.32
C TYR A 247 0.79 -30.24 -70.66
N THR A 248 0.20 -31.10 -69.83
CA THR A 248 0.00 -32.52 -70.18
C THR A 248 -1.09 -32.75 -71.23
N GLY A 249 -2.04 -31.83 -71.39
CA GLY A 249 -3.11 -31.88 -72.40
C GLY A 249 -2.70 -31.35 -73.78
N MET A 250 -1.76 -30.40 -73.84
CA MET A 250 -1.11 -29.96 -75.07
C MET A 250 -0.07 -30.96 -75.58
N TRP A 251 0.42 -31.86 -74.73
CA TRP A 251 1.29 -32.96 -75.12
C TRP A 251 0.53 -34.25 -75.48
N LYS A 252 -0.70 -34.14 -76.00
CA LYS A 252 -1.41 -35.24 -76.64
C LYS A 252 -2.10 -34.77 -77.92
N ARG A 253 -1.32 -34.28 -78.88
CA ARG A 253 -1.77 -34.22 -80.28
C ARG A 253 -0.64 -34.19 -81.31
N THR A 254 0.20 -35.22 -81.31
CA THR A 254 0.80 -35.77 -82.54
C THR A 254 1.37 -37.16 -82.27
N ASP A 255 0.79 -38.17 -82.93
CA ASP A 255 1.36 -39.50 -83.06
C ASP A 255 2.61 -39.47 -83.95
N SER A 256 3.69 -40.14 -83.54
CA SER A 256 4.22 -41.31 -84.26
C SER A 256 5.57 -41.75 -83.67
N TYR A 257 5.63 -43.05 -83.36
CA TYR A 257 6.78 -43.94 -83.33
C TYR A 257 8.18 -43.38 -82.92
N SER A 258 8.63 -43.87 -81.76
CA SER A 258 9.90 -44.58 -81.55
C SER A 258 10.71 -44.10 -80.34
N SER A 259 10.93 -45.05 -79.44
CA SER A 259 12.22 -45.30 -78.78
C SER A 259 12.81 -44.22 -77.87
N ARG A 260 12.56 -44.34 -76.56
CA ARG A 260 13.57 -44.86 -75.61
C ARG A 260 13.10 -44.67 -74.17
N LEU A 261 12.93 -45.80 -73.50
CA LEU A 261 12.88 -45.93 -72.05
C LEU A 261 14.31 -45.72 -71.52
N SER A 262 14.53 -44.68 -70.73
CA SER A 262 15.41 -44.73 -69.56
C SER A 262 15.32 -43.44 -68.77
N VAL A 263 15.45 -43.59 -67.45
CA VAL A 263 15.57 -42.53 -66.44
C VAL A 263 14.23 -41.95 -66.01
N PHE A 264 13.59 -42.60 -65.02
CA PHE A 264 13.60 -42.10 -63.64
C PHE A 264 13.33 -43.28 -62.71
N GLU A 265 14.37 -43.59 -61.94
CA GLU A 265 14.38 -44.43 -60.76
C GLU A 265 13.55 -43.71 -59.70
N GLU A 266 12.29 -44.13 -59.56
CA GLU A 266 11.46 -43.80 -58.40
C GLU A 266 11.44 -45.04 -57.48
N ASP A 267 12.43 -45.12 -56.60
CA ASP A 267 12.29 -45.85 -55.36
C ASP A 267 11.36 -45.04 -54.45
N PHE A 268 10.05 -45.28 -54.57
CA PHE A 268 9.06 -44.79 -53.62
C PHE A 268 8.02 -45.87 -53.30
N PHE A 269 8.24 -46.55 -52.16
CA PHE A 269 7.26 -47.18 -51.28
C PHE A 269 6.41 -48.32 -51.87
N ASP A 270 6.91 -49.56 -51.73
CA ASP A 270 6.09 -50.77 -51.79
C ASP A 270 5.55 -51.12 -50.39
N PHE A 271 4.24 -50.91 -50.21
CA PHE A 271 3.48 -51.34 -49.04
C PHE A 271 2.15 -51.97 -49.51
N SER A 272 2.18 -53.28 -49.79
CA SER A 272 1.03 -54.18 -49.61
C SER A 272 1.54 -55.63 -49.64
N ASP A 273 1.78 -56.25 -48.49
CA ASP A 273 0.81 -57.04 -47.71
C ASP A 273 0.59 -58.47 -48.27
N SER A 274 1.09 -59.47 -47.53
CA SER A 274 0.37 -60.65 -47.06
C SER A 274 1.18 -61.97 -47.03
N SER A 275 1.20 -62.52 -45.82
CA SER A 275 1.16 -63.96 -45.48
C SER A 275 2.46 -64.79 -45.41
N TYR A 276 2.73 -65.19 -44.15
CA TYR A 276 3.10 -66.53 -43.69
C TYR A 276 4.39 -67.20 -44.22
N ARG A 277 5.41 -67.31 -43.35
CA ARG A 277 5.73 -68.56 -42.63
C ARG A 277 6.79 -68.35 -41.54
N ASN A 278 6.57 -69.03 -40.42
CA ASN A 278 7.33 -69.04 -39.18
C ASN A 278 8.81 -69.46 -39.31
N LEU A 279 9.64 -68.89 -38.42
CA LEU A 279 10.85 -69.42 -37.75
C LEU A 279 11.47 -68.21 -37.00
N GLY A 280 11.24 -67.98 -35.71
CA GLY A 280 11.80 -68.70 -34.55
C GLY A 280 12.88 -67.83 -33.90
N PHE A 281 12.90 -67.74 -32.56
CA PHE A 281 13.83 -67.00 -31.66
C PHE A 281 13.49 -65.50 -31.41
N GLU A 282 12.88 -65.08 -30.30
CA GLU A 282 13.29 -64.98 -28.87
C GLU A 282 13.89 -63.60 -28.52
N ASP A 283 13.18 -62.91 -27.60
CA ASP A 283 13.54 -61.77 -26.73
C ASP A 283 14.03 -60.42 -27.30
N ASN A 284 13.26 -59.34 -27.09
CA ASN A 284 13.25 -58.52 -25.86
C ASN A 284 12.76 -57.08 -26.15
N TYR A 285 11.91 -56.53 -25.30
CA TYR A 285 11.41 -55.16 -25.37
C TYR A 285 12.46 -54.16 -24.87
N THR A 286 12.77 -53.11 -25.64
CA THR A 286 13.13 -51.78 -25.08
C THR A 286 12.78 -50.66 -26.06
N SER A 287 11.91 -49.74 -25.62
CA SER A 287 11.66 -48.44 -26.25
C SER A 287 12.83 -47.50 -25.99
N GLU A 288 13.50 -47.00 -27.04
CA GLU A 288 14.48 -45.93 -26.87
C GLU A 288 13.77 -44.56 -26.81
N VAL A 289 13.88 -43.97 -25.62
CA VAL A 289 13.51 -42.59 -25.28
C VAL A 289 14.66 -41.66 -25.68
N PHE A 290 14.35 -40.59 -26.39
CA PHE A 290 15.29 -39.49 -26.65
C PHE A 290 15.69 -38.78 -25.33
N SER A 291 16.97 -38.81 -25.00
CA SER A 291 17.59 -38.02 -23.92
C SER A 291 18.58 -37.00 -24.51
N PRO A 292 18.36 -35.68 -24.38
CA PRO A 292 19.34 -34.69 -24.82
C PRO A 292 20.52 -34.57 -23.84
N ASP A 293 21.74 -34.64 -24.37
CA ASP A 293 23.00 -34.51 -23.65
C ASP A 293 23.36 -33.02 -23.41
N LEU A 294 23.42 -32.60 -22.15
CA LEU A 294 23.62 -31.21 -21.72
C LEU A 294 25.10 -30.82 -21.52
N LYS A 295 26.07 -31.61 -22.01
CA LYS A 295 27.51 -31.33 -21.80
C LYS A 295 28.11 -30.16 -22.60
N LYS A 296 27.30 -29.34 -23.28
CA LYS A 296 27.75 -28.15 -24.03
C LYS A 296 26.98 -26.87 -23.71
N VAL A 297 26.45 -26.74 -22.49
CA VAL A 297 25.88 -25.47 -22.03
C VAL A 297 26.93 -24.70 -21.24
N ASP A 298 27.38 -23.57 -21.78
CA ASP A 298 28.21 -22.60 -21.05
C ASP A 298 27.32 -21.82 -20.08
N THR A 299 27.52 -22.05 -18.79
CA THR A 299 26.71 -21.47 -17.69
C THR A 299 27.22 -20.11 -17.22
N GLN A 300 28.22 -19.51 -17.87
CA GLN A 300 28.76 -18.20 -17.47
C GLN A 300 28.27 -17.01 -18.32
N LEU A 301 27.36 -17.22 -19.26
CA LEU A 301 26.79 -16.14 -20.05
C LEU A 301 25.79 -15.32 -19.21
N GLN A 302 26.29 -14.26 -18.54
CA GLN A 302 25.42 -13.23 -17.97
C GLN A 302 24.97 -12.27 -19.08
N VAL A 303 23.69 -12.37 -19.46
CA VAL A 303 23.06 -11.41 -20.38
C VAL A 303 22.63 -10.19 -19.57
N THR A 304 23.43 -9.13 -19.61
CA THR A 304 23.06 -7.82 -19.05
C THR A 304 22.22 -7.07 -20.09
N THR A 305 20.90 -7.05 -19.93
CA THR A 305 20.02 -6.17 -20.72
C THR A 305 20.04 -4.78 -20.10
N GLY A 306 20.63 -3.81 -20.81
CA GLY A 306 20.57 -2.39 -20.45
C GLY A 306 19.17 -1.79 -20.65
N ARG A 307 18.75 -0.91 -19.75
CA ARG A 307 17.49 -0.15 -19.82
C ARG A 307 17.59 0.89 -20.95
N PRO A 308 16.64 0.95 -21.90
CA PRO A 308 16.65 2.02 -22.91
C PRO A 308 16.31 3.37 -22.25
N GLU A 309 17.16 4.37 -22.46
CA GLU A 309 16.89 5.76 -22.09
C GLU A 309 15.90 6.38 -23.09
N VAL A 310 14.91 7.08 -22.55
CA VAL A 310 13.89 7.79 -23.33
C VAL A 310 14.48 9.12 -23.78
N LEU A 311 14.68 9.29 -25.09
CA LEU A 311 15.02 10.58 -25.69
C LEU A 311 13.87 11.56 -25.42
N ASN A 312 14.12 12.59 -24.62
CA ASN A 312 13.17 13.67 -24.40
C ASN A 312 13.32 14.67 -25.56
N ILE A 313 12.41 14.58 -26.53
CA ILE A 313 12.31 15.56 -27.62
C ILE A 313 10.99 16.32 -27.41
N ASN A 314 11.08 17.52 -26.84
CA ASN A 314 10.04 18.53 -26.97
C ASN A 314 10.69 19.83 -27.48
N PRO A 315 10.21 20.41 -28.59
CA PRO A 315 10.33 21.84 -28.85
C PRO A 315 9.39 22.66 -27.96
#